data_AF-A0A820ETI8-F1
#
_entry.id   AF-A0A820ETI8-F1
#
_cell.length_a   1.000
_cell.length_b   1.000
_cell.length_c   1.000
_cell.angle_alpha   90.00
_cell.angle_beta   90.00
_cell.angle_gamma   90.00
#
_symmetry.space_group_name_H-M   'P 1'
#
loop_
_entity.id
_entity.type
_entity.pdbx_description
1 polymer ?
#
loop_
_entity_poly.entity_id
_entity_poly.type
_entity_poly.pdbx_seq_one_letter_code
_entity_poly.pdbx_strand_id
1 'polypeptide(L)'
;MDKITRLEDLSNEIFFEIFDYLNALESFMAFSSLNQRISSILSSIHLRIVVSSFHCRRQMEILSSYLIDHVNQVVSLSLEDSILDLSSVISFFFNRHTFVNLELCAFYTNHSSLRLQNIIQQLKSYNKLRSFRLILAHYIEFHKTEKQYLSETILTHQSSALRSLELEYYCNHSHLR
;
A
#
# COMPACT_ATOMS: atom_id res chain seq x y z
N MET A 1 15.95 -0.86 -40.07
CA MET A 1 16.53 -1.43 -38.83
C MET A 1 15.75 -0.82 -37.69
N ASP A 2 14.88 -1.60 -37.06
CA ASP A 2 14.13 -1.13 -35.90
C ASP A 2 15.12 -0.91 -34.76
N LYS A 3 15.24 0.35 -34.32
CA LYS A 3 15.95 0.68 -33.09
C LYS A 3 15.16 0.06 -31.96
N ILE A 4 15.59 -1.10 -31.48
CA ILE A 4 15.13 -1.62 -30.20
C ILE A 4 15.57 -0.60 -29.15
N THR A 5 14.61 0.15 -28.63
CA THR A 5 14.85 1.09 -27.52
C THR A 5 15.09 0.24 -26.29
N ARG A 6 16.26 0.37 -25.66
CA ARG A 6 16.54 -0.35 -24.42
C ARG A 6 15.83 0.37 -23.28
N LEU A 7 15.41 -0.37 -22.26
CA LEU A 7 14.82 0.20 -21.05
C LEU A 7 15.73 1.29 -20.45
N GLU A 8 17.05 1.08 -20.52
CA GLU A 8 18.08 2.00 -20.03
C GLU A 8 18.12 3.34 -20.77
N ASP A 9 17.63 3.38 -22.01
CA ASP A 9 17.59 4.58 -22.84
C ASP A 9 16.38 5.47 -22.52
N LEU A 10 15.41 4.97 -21.74
CA LEU A 10 14.25 5.75 -21.32
C LEU A 10 14.65 6.87 -20.38
N SER A 11 13.93 7.98 -20.40
CA SER A 11 14.15 9.11 -19.50
C SER A 11 13.71 8.81 -18.07
N ASN A 12 14.19 9.58 -17.10
CA ASN A 12 13.81 9.39 -15.69
C ASN A 12 12.31 9.60 -15.46
N GLU A 13 11.69 10.52 -16.22
CA GLU A 13 10.26 10.83 -16.17
C GLU A 13 9.41 9.58 -16.44
N ILE A 14 9.83 8.75 -17.40
CA ILE A 14 9.13 7.50 -17.72
C ILE A 14 9.25 6.51 -16.56
N PHE A 15 10.42 6.43 -15.90
CA PHE A 15 10.58 5.58 -14.73
C PHE A 15 9.73 6.06 -13.55
N PHE A 16 9.67 7.38 -13.30
CA PHE A 16 8.79 7.94 -12.27
C PHE A 16 7.32 7.58 -12.55
N GLU A 17 6.87 7.74 -13.80
CA GLU A 17 5.52 7.37 -14.20
C GLU A 17 5.26 5.87 -14.04
N ILE A 18 6.20 4.99 -14.42
CA ILE A 18 6.08 3.54 -14.18
C ILE A 18 5.94 3.26 -12.68
N PHE A 19 6.77 3.88 -11.84
CA PHE A 19 6.74 3.65 -10.40
C PHE A 19 5.45 4.14 -9.73
N ASP A 20 4.78 5.16 -10.27
CA ASP A 20 3.48 5.62 -9.78
C ASP A 20 2.38 4.54 -9.92
N TYR A 21 2.49 3.66 -10.92
CA TYR A 21 1.54 2.56 -11.11
C TYR A 21 1.82 1.34 -10.24
N LEU A 22 3.08 1.13 -9.85
CA LEU A 22 3.50 -0.07 -9.11
C LEU A 22 3.30 0.09 -7.59
N ASN A 23 3.21 -1.03 -6.89
CA ASN A 23 3.41 -1.05 -5.44
C ASN A 23 4.90 -1.29 -5.10
N ALA A 24 5.26 -1.04 -3.84
CA ALA A 24 6.64 -1.13 -3.38
C ALA A 24 7.27 -2.50 -3.66
N LEU A 25 6.54 -3.59 -3.42
CA LEU A 25 7.07 -4.94 -3.63
C LEU A 25 7.36 -5.20 -5.11
N GLU A 26 6.45 -4.79 -6.01
CA GLU A 26 6.65 -4.87 -7.46
C GLU A 26 7.87 -4.04 -7.90
N SER A 27 7.98 -2.80 -7.41
CA SER A 27 9.11 -1.92 -7.69
C SER A 27 10.43 -2.55 -7.24
N PHE A 28 10.49 -3.10 -6.02
CA PHE A 28 11.70 -3.76 -5.53
C PHE A 28 12.04 -5.01 -6.33
N MET A 29 11.07 -5.90 -6.56
CA MET A 29 11.28 -7.16 -7.27
C MET A 29 11.74 -6.94 -8.72
N ALA A 30 11.21 -5.93 -9.40
CA ALA A 30 11.53 -5.66 -10.80
C ALA A 30 12.79 -4.78 -10.98
N PHE A 31 13.07 -3.85 -10.06
CA PHE A 31 14.05 -2.79 -10.32
C PHE A 31 15.24 -2.73 -9.35
N SER A 32 15.20 -3.39 -8.19
CA SER A 32 16.26 -3.26 -7.16
C SER A 32 17.65 -3.71 -7.61
N SER A 33 17.73 -4.64 -8.58
CA SER A 33 18.98 -5.27 -9.03
C SER A 33 19.43 -4.84 -10.43
N LEU A 34 18.79 -3.85 -11.06
CA LEU A 34 19.07 -3.49 -12.45
C LEU A 34 20.38 -2.72 -12.62
N ASN A 35 20.42 -1.45 -12.21
CA ASN A 35 21.63 -0.62 -12.28
C ASN A 35 21.56 0.55 -11.30
N GLN A 36 22.69 1.21 -11.08
CA GLN A 36 22.81 2.31 -10.11
C GLN A 36 21.86 3.47 -10.41
N ARG A 37 21.60 3.78 -11.68
CA ARG A 37 20.65 4.86 -12.04
C ARG A 37 19.25 4.51 -11.54
N ILE A 38 18.78 3.31 -11.83
CA ILE A 38 17.46 2.84 -11.40
C ILE A 38 17.38 2.73 -9.88
N SER A 39 18.41 2.19 -9.21
CA SER A 39 18.48 2.17 -7.75
C SER A 39 18.40 3.58 -7.15
N SER A 40 19.04 4.57 -7.79
CA SER A 40 18.99 5.97 -7.35
C SER A 40 17.59 6.58 -7.51
N ILE A 41 16.91 6.28 -8.63
CA ILE A 41 15.52 6.70 -8.86
C ILE A 41 14.61 6.06 -7.80
N LEU A 42 14.73 4.74 -7.59
CA LEU A 42 13.95 4.00 -6.60
C LEU A 42 14.15 4.55 -5.17
N SER A 43 15.34 5.04 -4.84
CA SER A 43 15.61 5.69 -3.55
C SER A 43 15.03 7.11 -3.42
N SER A 44 14.50 7.68 -4.50
CA SER A 44 13.99 9.06 -4.55
C SER A 44 12.47 9.15 -4.66
N ILE A 45 11.78 8.03 -4.90
CA ILE A 45 10.32 8.01 -5.05
C ILE A 45 9.61 7.84 -3.71
N HIS A 46 8.31 8.14 -3.72
CA HIS A 46 7.41 7.70 -2.67
C HIS A 46 6.94 6.27 -2.93
N LEU A 47 6.87 5.47 -1.88
CA LEU A 47 6.47 4.06 -1.95
C LEU A 47 5.06 3.87 -1.42
N ARG A 48 4.27 3.11 -2.17
CA ARG A 48 2.97 2.61 -1.77
C ARG A 48 3.05 1.10 -1.51
N ILE A 49 2.75 0.68 -0.31
CA ILE A 49 2.69 -0.73 0.07
C ILE A 49 1.26 -1.22 -0.13
N VAL A 50 1.11 -2.28 -0.93
CA VAL A 50 -0.13 -3.04 -1.06
C VAL A 50 0.23 -4.50 -0.84
N VAL A 51 -0.36 -5.12 0.19
CA VAL A 51 -0.16 -6.54 0.49
C VAL A 51 -1.47 -7.27 0.32
N SER A 52 -1.50 -8.22 -0.60
CA SER A 52 -2.68 -9.01 -0.92
C SER A 52 -2.75 -10.30 -0.10
N SER A 53 -3.97 -10.79 0.10
CA SER A 53 -4.30 -11.82 1.07
C SER A 53 -3.65 -13.19 0.81
N PHE A 54 -3.56 -13.62 -0.46
CA PHE A 54 -3.13 -14.97 -0.81
C PHE A 54 -1.69 -15.31 -0.36
N HIS A 55 -0.83 -14.30 -0.20
CA HIS A 55 0.58 -14.48 0.18
C HIS A 55 1.07 -13.42 1.18
N CYS A 56 0.18 -12.86 2.01
CA CYS A 56 0.48 -11.74 2.90
C CYS A 56 1.77 -11.94 3.70
N ARG A 57 1.93 -13.09 4.37
CA ARG A 57 3.12 -13.36 5.20
C ARG A 57 4.42 -13.29 4.38
N ARG A 58 4.49 -14.01 3.26
CA ARG A 58 5.67 -14.05 2.39
C ARG A 58 5.96 -12.68 1.78
N GLN A 59 4.93 -11.98 1.31
CA GLN A 59 5.07 -10.63 0.77
C GLN A 59 5.65 -9.68 1.84
N MET A 60 5.14 -9.74 3.08
CA MET A 60 5.62 -8.91 4.17
C MET A 60 7.05 -9.28 4.62
N GLU A 61 7.43 -10.55 4.60
CA GLU A 61 8.82 -10.98 4.89
C GLU A 61 9.81 -10.43 3.86
N ILE A 62 9.49 -10.55 2.57
CA ILE A 62 10.32 -10.01 1.48
C ILE A 62 10.37 -8.48 1.57
N LEU A 63 9.20 -7.84 1.67
CA LEU A 63 9.08 -6.39 1.75
C LEU A 63 9.83 -5.85 2.98
N SER A 64 9.76 -6.54 4.12
CA SER A 64 10.47 -6.16 5.33
C SER A 64 11.99 -6.15 5.16
N SER A 65 12.54 -6.90 4.21
CA SER A 65 13.97 -6.89 3.93
C SER A 65 14.34 -5.67 3.10
N TYR A 66 13.55 -5.36 2.06
CA TYR A 66 13.76 -4.17 1.24
C TYR A 66 13.55 -2.86 2.01
N LEU A 67 12.61 -2.82 2.95
CA LEU A 67 12.27 -1.59 3.67
C LEU A 67 13.34 -1.13 4.66
N ILE A 68 14.37 -1.92 4.96
CA ILE A 68 15.45 -1.52 5.88
C ILE A 68 16.04 -0.16 5.49
N ASP A 69 16.27 0.05 4.19
CA ASP A 69 16.84 1.29 3.66
C ASP A 69 15.79 2.25 3.08
N HIS A 70 14.54 1.79 2.94
CA HIS A 70 13.49 2.47 2.19
C HIS A 70 12.25 2.84 3.03
N VAL A 71 12.23 2.54 4.34
CA VAL A 71 11.07 2.78 5.21
C VAL A 71 10.59 4.24 5.20
N ASN A 72 11.52 5.19 5.09
CA ASN A 72 11.22 6.61 5.05
C ASN A 72 10.56 7.05 3.73
N GLN A 73 10.58 6.24 2.68
CA GLN A 73 9.90 6.56 1.42
C GLN A 73 8.42 6.16 1.45
N VAL A 74 8.00 5.35 2.42
CA VAL A 74 6.63 4.81 2.49
C VAL A 74 5.65 5.91 2.90
N VAL A 75 4.72 6.22 2.00
CA VAL A 75 3.67 7.23 2.22
C VAL A 75 2.27 6.62 2.35
N SER A 76 2.06 5.42 1.82
CA SER A 76 0.77 4.73 1.86
C SER A 76 0.95 3.24 2.12
N LEU A 77 0.07 2.68 2.94
CA LEU A 77 0.09 1.28 3.33
C LEU A 77 -1.33 0.71 3.34
N SER A 78 -1.55 -0.35 2.57
CA SER A 78 -2.80 -1.09 2.48
C SER A 78 -2.54 -2.57 2.67
N LEU A 79 -3.12 -3.16 3.71
CA LEU A 79 -2.93 -4.57 4.06
C LEU A 79 -4.27 -5.28 4.02
N GLU A 80 -4.38 -6.29 3.16
CA GLU A 80 -5.58 -7.10 3.01
C GLU A 80 -5.43 -8.47 3.66
N ASP A 81 -6.45 -8.84 4.44
CA ASP A 81 -6.51 -10.09 5.17
C ASP A 81 -7.81 -10.84 4.93
N SER A 82 -7.68 -11.92 4.17
CA SER A 82 -8.70 -12.96 4.06
C SER A 82 -8.35 -14.23 4.84
N ILE A 83 -7.27 -14.26 5.65
CA ILE A 83 -6.75 -15.48 6.30
C ILE A 83 -6.38 -15.21 7.77
N LEU A 84 -6.90 -16.03 8.68
CA LEU A 84 -6.57 -16.06 10.11
C LEU A 84 -5.06 -15.80 10.39
N ASP A 85 -4.75 -14.64 11.00
CA ASP A 85 -3.48 -14.21 11.65
C ASP A 85 -2.81 -12.91 11.13
N LEU A 86 -3.50 -12.04 10.38
CA LEU A 86 -2.95 -10.73 9.99
C LEU A 86 -2.49 -9.89 11.18
N SER A 87 -3.18 -9.95 12.33
CA SER A 87 -2.80 -9.14 13.49
C SER A 87 -1.37 -9.41 13.97
N SER A 88 -0.90 -10.66 13.93
CA SER A 88 0.48 -10.98 14.31
C SER A 88 1.49 -10.47 13.27
N VAL A 89 1.16 -10.60 11.98
CA VAL A 89 2.03 -10.19 10.88
C VAL A 89 2.14 -8.66 10.81
N ILE A 90 1.03 -7.94 10.97
CA ILE A 90 1.04 -6.47 11.07
C ILE A 90 1.83 -6.05 12.30
N SER A 91 1.60 -6.68 13.46
CA SER A 91 2.34 -6.34 14.67
C SER A 91 3.84 -6.53 14.47
N PHE A 92 4.26 -7.65 13.87
CA PHE A 92 5.65 -7.90 13.52
C PHE A 92 6.22 -6.81 12.61
N PHE A 93 5.45 -6.43 11.58
CA PHE A 93 5.87 -5.43 10.61
C PHE A 93 6.05 -4.04 11.22
N PHE A 94 5.10 -3.60 12.04
CA PHE A 94 5.14 -2.32 12.74
C PHE A 94 6.11 -2.28 13.93
N ASN A 95 6.47 -3.45 14.48
CA ASN A 95 7.55 -3.56 15.47
C ASN A 95 8.93 -3.44 14.82
N ARG A 96 9.08 -3.87 13.56
CA ARG A 96 10.35 -3.84 12.84
C ARG A 96 10.61 -2.51 12.14
N HIS A 97 9.55 -1.82 11.72
CA HIS A 97 9.64 -0.62 10.90
C HIS A 97 8.87 0.54 11.51
N THR A 98 9.47 1.74 11.50
CA THR A 98 8.80 2.99 11.90
C THR A 98 8.59 3.86 10.67
N PHE A 99 7.33 4.06 10.26
CA PHE A 99 7.00 4.78 9.02
C PHE A 99 6.81 6.27 9.27
N VAL A 100 7.92 7.02 9.31
CA VAL A 100 7.93 8.46 9.64
C VAL A 100 7.12 9.30 8.64
N ASN A 101 7.02 8.86 7.38
CA ASN A 101 6.36 9.57 6.29
C ASN A 101 5.00 8.99 5.90
N LEU A 102 4.44 8.07 6.69
CA LEU A 102 3.15 7.46 6.39
C LEU A 102 2.04 8.49 6.48
N GLU A 103 1.30 8.68 5.38
CA GLU A 103 0.16 9.58 5.29
C GLU A 103 -1.18 8.83 5.25
N LEU A 104 -1.20 7.65 4.63
CA LEU A 104 -2.41 6.84 4.42
C LEU A 104 -2.19 5.42 4.91
N CYS A 105 -3.13 4.91 5.71
CA CYS A 105 -3.09 3.54 6.20
C CYS A 105 -4.48 2.90 6.13
N ALA A 106 -4.57 1.70 5.55
CA ALA A 106 -5.80 0.91 5.47
C ALA A 106 -5.54 -0.54 5.85
N PHE A 107 -6.35 -1.06 6.76
CA PHE A 107 -6.36 -2.47 7.14
C PHE A 107 -7.71 -3.08 6.78
N TYR A 108 -7.71 -4.08 5.90
CA TYR A 108 -8.89 -4.88 5.60
C TYR A 108 -8.74 -6.17 6.38
N THR A 109 -9.58 -6.40 7.38
CA THR A 109 -9.45 -7.56 8.29
C THR A 109 -10.80 -8.15 8.63
N ASN A 110 -10.84 -9.44 8.94
CA ASN A 110 -12.02 -10.11 9.49
C ASN A 110 -12.05 -10.11 11.03
N HIS A 111 -11.12 -9.42 11.67
CA HIS A 111 -10.91 -9.50 13.12
C HIS A 111 -11.25 -8.20 13.84
N SER A 112 -11.53 -8.29 15.15
CA SER A 112 -11.86 -7.13 15.97
C SER A 112 -10.68 -6.15 16.09
N SER A 113 -11.01 -4.85 16.15
CA SER A 113 -10.05 -3.76 16.34
C SER A 113 -9.17 -3.92 17.58
N LEU A 114 -9.65 -4.65 18.60
CA LEU A 114 -8.91 -4.96 19.83
C LEU A 114 -7.56 -5.65 19.56
N ARG A 115 -7.46 -6.54 18.57
CA ARG A 115 -6.19 -7.22 18.24
C ARG A 115 -5.15 -6.28 17.63
N LEU A 116 -5.59 -5.17 17.05
CA LEU A 116 -4.75 -4.16 16.42
C LEU A 116 -4.55 -2.94 17.33
N GLN A 117 -5.02 -2.96 18.57
CA GLN A 117 -5.04 -1.79 19.45
C GLN A 117 -3.65 -1.17 19.64
N ASN A 118 -2.60 -1.99 19.75
CA ASN A 118 -1.22 -1.52 19.86
C ASN A 118 -0.76 -0.78 18.60
N ILE A 119 -1.09 -1.31 17.42
CA ILE A 119 -0.76 -0.68 16.14
C ILE A 119 -1.57 0.60 15.96
N ILE A 120 -2.86 0.60 16.34
CA ILE A 120 -3.71 1.79 16.31
C ILE A 120 -3.15 2.88 17.24
N GLN A 121 -2.67 2.52 18.42
CA GLN A 121 -1.97 3.44 19.32
C GLN A 121 -0.69 4.00 18.71
N GLN A 122 0.11 3.16 18.06
CA GLN A 122 1.32 3.59 17.35
C GLN A 122 0.98 4.53 16.18
N LEU A 123 -0.04 4.23 15.39
CA LEU A 123 -0.49 5.09 14.28
C LEU A 123 -0.96 6.46 14.76
N LYS A 124 -1.54 6.56 15.97
CA LYS A 124 -1.92 7.85 16.56
C LYS A 124 -0.72 8.76 16.86
N SER A 125 0.49 8.22 17.00
CA SER A 125 1.70 9.03 17.20
C SER A 125 2.34 9.52 15.90
N TYR A 126 1.82 9.09 14.74
CA TYR A 126 2.39 9.46 13.44
C TYR A 126 1.89 10.84 13.01
N ASN A 127 2.78 11.83 13.08
CA ASN A 127 2.45 13.24 12.79
C ASN A 127 1.99 13.51 11.35
N LYS A 128 2.34 12.65 10.40
CA LYS A 128 1.98 12.79 8.98
C LYS A 128 0.76 11.99 8.56
N LEU A 129 0.24 11.13 9.44
CA LEU A 129 -0.88 10.25 9.13
C LEU A 129 -2.17 11.09 9.03
N ARG A 130 -2.71 11.19 7.81
CA ARG A 130 -3.91 11.97 7.50
C ARG A 130 -5.18 11.12 7.53
N SER A 131 -5.06 9.85 7.16
CA SER A 131 -6.17 8.91 7.09
C SER A 131 -5.76 7.53 7.58
N PHE A 132 -6.56 6.99 8.50
CA PHE A 132 -6.50 5.59 8.90
C PHE A 132 -7.89 4.95 8.77
N ARG A 133 -7.97 3.85 8.03
CA ARG A 133 -9.20 3.07 7.81
C ARG A 133 -9.03 1.64 8.33
N LEU A 134 -9.97 1.20 9.15
CA LEU A 134 -10.15 -0.21 9.49
C LEU A 134 -11.42 -0.72 8.82
N ILE A 135 -11.29 -1.71 7.95
CA ILE A 135 -12.36 -2.21 7.08
C ILE A 135 -12.61 -3.67 7.44
N LEU A 136 -13.81 -3.97 7.93
CA LEU A 136 -14.18 -5.32 8.33
C LEU A 136 -14.70 -6.12 7.14
N ALA A 137 -14.01 -7.21 6.75
CA ALA A 137 -14.33 -7.97 5.54
C ALA A 137 -15.58 -8.89 5.66
N HIS A 138 -16.21 -9.00 6.83
CA HIS A 138 -17.47 -9.74 7.05
C HIS A 138 -18.71 -9.13 6.35
N TYR A 139 -18.55 -8.09 5.53
CA TYR A 139 -19.63 -7.48 4.74
C TYR A 139 -19.47 -7.62 3.22
N ILE A 140 -18.47 -8.37 2.73
CA ILE A 140 -18.23 -8.50 1.29
C ILE A 140 -19.08 -9.62 0.65
N GLU A 141 -19.52 -10.64 1.41
CA GLU A 141 -20.31 -11.74 0.85
C GLU A 141 -21.83 -11.54 0.84
N PHE A 142 -22.39 -10.57 1.56
CA PHE A 142 -23.86 -10.42 1.67
C PHE A 142 -24.48 -9.23 0.91
N HIS A 143 -23.70 -8.27 0.41
CA HIS A 143 -24.28 -7.07 -0.21
C HIS A 143 -23.62 -6.73 -1.55
N LYS A 144 -23.91 -7.55 -2.57
CA LYS A 144 -23.96 -7.10 -3.98
C LYS A 144 -25.16 -6.17 -4.26
N THR A 145 -26.00 -5.93 -3.26
CA THR A 145 -27.11 -4.99 -3.28
C THR A 145 -27.02 -4.13 -2.02
N GLU A 146 -26.97 -2.81 -2.20
CA GLU A 146 -26.91 -1.78 -1.15
C GLU A 146 -25.55 -1.55 -0.47
N LYS A 147 -24.85 -0.54 -1.01
CA LYS A 147 -23.64 0.08 -0.47
C LYS A 147 -23.94 0.76 0.87
N GLN A 148 -23.63 0.10 1.98
CA GLN A 148 -23.27 0.78 3.23
C GLN A 148 -22.03 0.10 3.81
N TYR A 149 -20.86 0.60 3.41
CA TYR A 149 -19.60 0.22 4.03
C TYR A 149 -19.53 0.87 5.41
N LEU A 150 -19.61 0.05 6.46
CA LEU A 150 -19.18 0.45 7.81
C LEU A 150 -17.65 0.57 7.80
N SER A 151 -17.16 1.71 7.31
CA SER A 151 -15.78 2.14 7.54
C SER A 151 -15.72 2.79 8.91
N GLU A 152 -15.06 2.16 9.89
CA GLU A 152 -14.60 2.91 11.06
C GLU A 152 -13.42 3.78 10.60
N THR A 153 -13.73 5.02 10.24
CA THR A 153 -12.73 6.04 9.98
C THR A 153 -12.31 6.62 11.33
N ILE A 154 -11.19 6.13 11.86
CA ILE A 154 -10.78 6.41 13.25
C ILE A 154 -9.99 7.72 13.36
N LEU A 155 -9.37 8.19 12.26
CA LEU A 155 -8.62 9.46 12.21
C LEU A 155 -8.79 10.13 10.84
N THR A 156 -9.31 11.36 10.83
CA THR A 156 -9.22 12.27 9.67
C THR A 156 -8.74 13.63 10.13
N HIS A 157 -7.60 14.08 9.59
CA HIS A 157 -7.26 15.50 9.57
C HIS A 157 -7.42 15.98 8.13
N GLN A 158 -8.45 16.79 7.89
CA GLN A 158 -8.67 17.40 6.58
C GLN A 158 -7.50 18.31 6.21
N SER A 159 -6.82 18.00 5.11
CA SER A 159 -5.98 18.95 4.38
C SER A 159 -5.95 18.59 2.90
N SER A 160 -6.28 19.59 2.09
CA SER A 160 -6.67 19.58 0.68
C SER A 160 -5.49 19.45 -0.28
N ALA A 161 -4.70 18.38 -0.19
CA ALA A 161 -3.59 18.17 -1.12
C ALA A 161 -3.22 16.69 -1.28
N LEU A 162 -4.11 15.90 -1.87
CA LEU A 162 -3.75 14.65 -2.56
C LEU A 162 -4.61 14.56 -3.83
N ARG A 163 -4.00 14.85 -4.98
CA ARG A 163 -4.63 14.85 -6.31
C ARG A 163 -4.81 13.45 -6.90
N SER A 164 -4.54 12.39 -6.16
CA SER A 164 -4.92 11.02 -6.52
C SER A 164 -6.06 10.57 -5.60
N LEU A 165 -7.28 11.02 -5.94
CA LEU A 165 -8.45 10.21 -5.65
C LEU A 165 -8.19 8.82 -6.23
N GLU A 166 -8.35 7.79 -5.41
CA GLU A 166 -8.57 6.43 -5.88
C GLU A 166 -9.67 6.47 -6.97
N LEU A 167 -9.27 6.48 -8.24
CA LEU A 167 -10.16 6.15 -9.33
C LEU A 167 -10.30 4.64 -9.29
N GLU A 168 -11.18 4.16 -8.42
CA GLU A 168 -11.78 2.84 -8.57
C GLU A 168 -12.62 2.86 -9.86
N TYR A 169 -12.00 2.51 -10.98
CA TYR A 169 -12.71 2.23 -12.23
C TYR A 169 -13.53 0.95 -12.07
N TYR A 170 -14.79 1.11 -11.67
CA TYR A 170 -15.81 0.09 -11.89
C TYR A 170 -16.24 0.13 -13.37
N CYS A 171 -15.53 -0.61 -14.22
CA CYS A 171 -16.06 -0.95 -15.55
C CYS A 171 -17.23 -1.91 -15.38
N ASN A 172 -18.44 -1.36 -15.32
CA ASN A 172 -19.67 -2.13 -15.24
C ASN A 172 -20.00 -2.68 -16.65
N HIS A 173 -19.52 -3.88 -16.97
CA HIS A 173 -19.84 -4.55 -18.24
C HIS A 173 -21.30 -5.01 -18.37
N SER A 174 -22.22 -4.53 -17.53
CA SER A 174 -23.65 -4.88 -17.58
C SER A 174 -24.50 -4.01 -18.52
N HIS A 175 -23.89 -3.07 -19.26
CA HIS A 175 -24.60 -2.21 -20.22
C HIS A 175 -24.08 -2.20 -21.66
N LEU A 176 -23.18 -3.11 -22.02
CA LEU A 176 -22.95 -3.43 -23.43
C LEU A 176 -23.88 -4.59 -23.79
N ARG A 177 -24.99 -4.23 -24.43
CA ARG A 177 -25.97 -5.13 -25.04
C ARG A 177 -25.32 -6.11 -26.00
#